data_AF-A0A7Y1XA04-F1
#
_entry.id   AF-A0A7Y1XA04-F1
#
_cell.length_a   1.000
_cell.length_b   1.000
_cell.length_c   1.000
_cell.angle_alpha   90.00
_cell.angle_beta   90.00
_cell.angle_gamma   90.00
#
_symmetry.space_group_name_H-M   'P 1'
#
loop_
_entity.id
_entity.type
_entity.pdbx_description
1 polymer ?
#
loop_
_entity_poly.entity_id
_entity_poly.type
_entity_poly.pdbx_seq_one_letter_code
_entity_poly.pdbx_strand_id
1 'polypeptide(L)'
;MSRTPAMVLVIVLVLSACVRNSEPAPVDDPVTTVVEETTSTTEVVPVNDDPFYLMLMWHQHQPLYPTNEDGVFTRPWVRLHATKDYYDMAAMLEDYPNVKATFNLTPVLLQQLEALEDGTRDLYWVHTETAANRLSGTQKQFIVERFFDTNRKIIARFPRYQELLNLQSQGVGAFST
;
A
#
# COMPACT_ATOMS: atom_id res chain seq x y z
N MET A 1 1.07 18.87 -48.93
CA MET A 1 1.51 19.02 -47.53
C MET A 1 0.71 20.14 -46.89
N SER A 2 -0.34 19.81 -46.12
CA SER A 2 -0.97 20.67 -45.12
C SER A 2 -2.19 19.94 -44.53
N ARG A 3 -2.17 19.79 -43.20
CA ARG A 3 -3.29 19.82 -42.24
C ARG A 3 -4.31 18.65 -42.17
N THR A 4 -4.23 17.97 -41.02
CA THR A 4 -5.30 17.33 -40.21
C THR A 4 -6.65 18.06 -40.26
N PRO A 5 -7.82 17.38 -40.06
CA PRO A 5 -8.09 16.66 -38.81
C PRO A 5 -8.91 15.36 -38.89
N ALA A 6 -8.40 14.32 -38.23
CA ALA A 6 -9.14 13.15 -37.76
C ALA A 6 -9.99 13.47 -36.51
N MET A 7 -10.82 14.53 -36.60
CA MET A 7 -11.66 15.03 -35.50
C MET A 7 -13.14 15.12 -35.90
N VAL A 8 -13.61 14.17 -36.71
CA VAL A 8 -15.04 14.09 -37.08
C VAL A 8 -15.63 12.69 -36.83
N LEU A 9 -14.80 11.66 -36.66
CA LEU A 9 -15.28 10.27 -36.54
C LEU A 9 -15.88 9.91 -35.17
N VAL A 10 -15.74 10.76 -34.14
CA VAL A 10 -16.28 10.48 -32.79
C VAL A 10 -17.68 11.08 -32.56
N ILE A 11 -18.17 11.96 -33.44
CA ILE A 11 -19.48 12.62 -33.25
C ILE A 11 -20.65 11.80 -33.86
N VAL A 12 -20.39 10.85 -34.76
CA VAL A 12 -21.47 10.11 -35.44
C VAL A 12 -22.02 8.94 -34.61
N LEU A 13 -21.32 8.47 -33.58
CA LEU A 13 -21.78 7.37 -32.71
C LEU A 13 -22.79 7.79 -31.61
N VAL A 14 -23.07 9.09 -31.45
CA VAL A 14 -24.01 9.59 -30.42
C VAL A 14 -25.42 9.87 -30.96
N LEU A 15 -25.61 9.88 -32.29
CA LEU A 15 -26.91 10.27 -32.90
C LEU A 15 -27.79 9.10 -33.37
N SER A 16 -27.34 7.85 -33.32
CA SER A 16 -28.17 6.69 -33.69
C SER A 16 -29.06 6.13 -32.57
N ALA A 17 -29.08 6.73 -31.39
CA ALA A 17 -29.91 6.26 -30.27
C ALA A 17 -31.32 6.89 -30.21
N CYS A 18 -31.64 7.86 -31.08
CA CYS A 18 -32.85 8.66 -30.95
C CYS A 18 -33.67 8.78 -32.25
N VAL A 19 -33.83 7.72 -33.02
CA VAL A 19 -34.95 7.64 -33.97
C VAL A 19 -35.45 6.20 -34.03
N ARG A 20 -36.51 5.89 -33.27
CA ARG A 20 -37.47 4.86 -33.67
C ARG A 20 -38.70 5.59 -34.19
N ASN A 21 -38.95 5.47 -35.49
CA ASN A 21 -40.27 5.79 -36.03
C ASN A 21 -41.27 4.84 -35.37
N SER A 22 -42.24 5.40 -34.65
CA SER A 22 -43.39 4.67 -34.16
C SER A 22 -44.42 4.59 -35.30
N GLU A 23 -44.64 3.39 -35.82
CA GLU A 23 -45.81 3.10 -36.64
C GLU A 23 -47.00 2.86 -35.69
N PRO A 24 -48.19 3.42 -35.93
CA PRO A 24 -49.31 3.23 -35.01
C PRO A 24 -49.88 1.82 -35.19
N ALA A 25 -49.89 1.05 -34.11
CA ALA A 25 -50.61 -0.22 -34.02
C ALA A 25 -52.15 0.04 -34.01
N PRO A 26 -52.96 -0.93 -34.44
CA PRO A 26 -54.41 -0.76 -34.53
C PRO A 26 -55.03 -0.65 -33.13
N VAL A 27 -56.10 0.14 -33.06
CA VAL A 27 -56.90 0.38 -31.85
C VAL A 27 -57.67 -0.89 -31.51
N ASP A 28 -57.25 -1.59 -30.47
CA ASP A 28 -58.08 -2.58 -29.78
C ASP A 28 -58.73 -1.95 -28.54
N ASP A 29 -59.98 -2.38 -28.31
CA ASP A 29 -60.98 -1.94 -27.33
C ASP A 29 -60.50 -1.77 -25.87
N PRO A 30 -61.27 -1.06 -25.00
CA PRO A 30 -60.82 -0.75 -23.65
C PRO A 30 -60.75 -2.04 -22.82
N VAL A 31 -59.54 -2.56 -22.64
CA VAL A 31 -59.27 -3.62 -21.68
C VAL A 31 -59.33 -3.01 -20.28
N THR A 32 -60.33 -3.45 -19.53
CA THR A 32 -60.53 -3.21 -18.09
C THR A 32 -59.20 -3.31 -17.34
N THR A 33 -58.79 -2.21 -16.74
CA THR A 33 -57.58 -2.17 -15.89
C THR A 33 -57.87 -2.91 -14.59
N VAL A 34 -57.51 -4.19 -14.54
CA VAL A 34 -57.34 -4.90 -13.28
C VAL A 34 -55.99 -4.45 -12.73
N VAL A 35 -56.01 -3.67 -11.66
CA VAL A 35 -54.80 -3.35 -10.89
C VAL A 35 -54.43 -4.64 -10.16
N GLU A 36 -53.57 -5.45 -10.77
CA GLU A 36 -52.88 -6.51 -10.05
C GLU A 36 -51.92 -5.86 -9.07
N GLU A 37 -52.27 -5.96 -7.79
CA GLU A 37 -51.37 -5.67 -6.69
C GLU A 37 -50.25 -6.71 -6.73
N THR A 38 -49.14 -6.36 -7.38
CA THR A 38 -47.92 -7.16 -7.36
C THR A 38 -47.41 -7.21 -5.92
N THR A 39 -47.89 -8.19 -5.18
CA THR A 39 -47.28 -8.59 -3.93
C THR A 39 -45.92 -9.15 -4.31
N SER A 40 -44.89 -8.30 -4.20
CA SER A 40 -43.50 -8.73 -4.27
C SER A 40 -43.27 -9.64 -3.07
N THR A 41 -43.54 -10.92 -3.25
CA THR A 41 -43.07 -11.97 -2.36
C THR A 41 -41.55 -11.88 -2.41
N THR A 42 -40.97 -11.23 -1.41
CA THR A 42 -39.54 -11.34 -1.16
C THR A 42 -39.30 -12.80 -0.84
N GLU A 43 -38.77 -13.53 -1.81
CA GLU A 43 -38.27 -14.89 -1.59
C GLU A 43 -37.13 -14.75 -0.57
N VAL A 44 -37.42 -15.12 0.68
CA VAL A 44 -36.42 -15.17 1.74
C VAL A 44 -35.49 -16.33 1.37
N VAL A 45 -34.39 -16.02 0.69
CA VAL A 45 -33.32 -17.00 0.47
C VAL A 45 -32.87 -17.45 1.86
N PRO A 46 -32.96 -18.75 2.19
CA PRO A 46 -32.55 -19.23 3.49
C PRO A 46 -31.08 -18.89 3.69
N VAL A 47 -30.77 -18.23 4.80
CA VAL A 47 -29.38 -17.99 5.20
C VAL A 47 -28.77 -19.36 5.44
N ASN A 48 -27.67 -19.66 4.75
CA ASN A 48 -26.95 -20.90 4.99
C ASN A 48 -26.29 -20.83 6.39
N ASP A 49 -26.66 -21.76 7.27
CA ASP A 49 -26.12 -21.91 8.63
C ASP A 49 -24.80 -22.68 8.69
N ASP A 50 -24.25 -23.10 7.53
CA ASP A 50 -22.95 -23.76 7.47
C ASP A 50 -21.83 -22.84 8.01
N PRO A 51 -20.91 -23.38 8.84
CA PRO A 51 -19.81 -22.60 9.37
C PRO A 51 -18.85 -22.15 8.25
N PHE A 52 -18.54 -20.86 8.22
CA PHE A 52 -17.50 -20.31 7.36
C PHE A 52 -16.11 -20.58 7.96
N TYR A 53 -15.26 -21.29 7.22
CA TYR A 53 -13.88 -21.54 7.63
C TYR A 53 -12.96 -20.41 7.15
N LEU A 54 -12.26 -19.77 8.10
CA LEU A 54 -11.29 -18.70 7.84
C LEU A 54 -9.87 -19.16 8.17
N MET A 55 -8.94 -18.94 7.23
CA MET A 55 -7.50 -19.08 7.46
C MET A 55 -6.83 -17.72 7.26
N LEU A 56 -6.26 -17.16 8.34
CA LEU A 56 -5.39 -16.00 8.25
C LEU A 56 -3.95 -16.48 8.06
N MET A 57 -3.33 -16.10 6.94
CA MET A 57 -1.91 -16.42 6.68
C MET A 57 -1.12 -15.15 6.39
N TRP A 58 -0.05 -14.97 7.15
CA TRP A 58 0.88 -13.87 7.00
C TRP A 58 2.19 -14.37 6.39
N HIS A 59 2.49 -13.91 5.19
CA HIS A 59 3.75 -14.19 4.52
C HIS A 59 4.73 -13.03 4.74
N GLN A 60 5.75 -13.28 5.56
CA GLN A 60 6.78 -12.29 5.88
C GLN A 60 8.02 -12.56 5.01
N HIS A 61 8.38 -11.55 4.22
CA HIS A 61 9.48 -11.64 3.28
C HIS A 61 10.29 -10.34 3.27
N GLN A 62 11.60 -10.50 3.19
CA GLN A 62 12.56 -9.48 2.79
C GLN A 62 13.53 -10.09 1.78
N PRO A 63 13.97 -9.36 0.75
CA PRO A 63 15.05 -9.84 -0.11
C PRO A 63 16.37 -9.94 0.67
N LEU A 64 17.36 -10.62 0.09
CA LEU A 64 18.71 -10.60 0.64
C LEU A 64 19.31 -9.20 0.47
N TYR A 65 19.62 -8.53 1.58
CA TYR A 65 20.34 -7.27 1.55
C TYR A 65 21.84 -7.52 1.61
N PRO A 66 22.63 -6.89 0.73
CA PRO A 66 24.07 -7.07 0.75
C PRO A 66 24.68 -6.39 1.97
N THR A 67 25.75 -6.98 2.49
CA THR A 67 26.65 -6.36 3.45
C THR A 67 27.72 -5.54 2.74
N ASN A 68 28.27 -4.52 3.41
CA ASN A 68 29.47 -3.82 2.95
C ASN A 68 30.74 -4.62 3.32
N GLU A 69 31.91 -4.03 3.05
CA GLU A 69 33.22 -4.62 3.38
C GLU A 69 33.42 -4.90 4.88
N ASP A 70 32.72 -4.16 5.74
CA ASP A 70 32.75 -4.33 7.21
C ASP A 70 31.71 -5.34 7.73
N GLY A 71 31.00 -6.04 6.84
CA GLY A 71 29.95 -6.99 7.22
C GLY A 71 28.62 -6.34 7.67
N VAL A 72 28.44 -5.04 7.47
CA VAL A 72 27.23 -4.29 7.88
C VAL A 72 26.20 -4.30 6.75
N PHE A 73 24.94 -4.63 7.05
CA PHE A 73 23.85 -4.59 6.08
C PHE A 73 23.66 -3.19 5.49
N THR A 74 23.57 -3.11 4.17
CA THR A 74 23.43 -1.83 3.47
C THR A 74 22.01 -1.24 3.53
N ARG A 75 21.03 -2.00 4.02
CA ARG A 75 19.63 -1.61 4.11
C ARG A 75 19.06 -1.98 5.48
N PRO A 76 18.10 -1.20 6.00
CA PRO A 76 17.62 -1.36 7.37
C PRO A 76 16.35 -2.22 7.45
N TRP A 77 15.84 -2.70 6.30
CA TRP A 77 14.45 -3.13 6.17
C TRP A 77 14.14 -4.39 6.97
N VAL A 78 15.08 -5.33 7.11
CA VAL A 78 14.89 -6.51 7.98
C VAL A 78 14.62 -6.05 9.42
N ARG A 79 15.51 -5.22 10.00
CA ARG A 79 15.32 -4.72 11.36
C ARG A 79 14.07 -3.85 11.51
N LEU A 80 13.85 -2.91 10.59
CA LEU A 80 12.71 -1.98 10.69
C LEU A 80 11.37 -2.70 10.58
N HIS A 81 11.22 -3.66 9.68
CA HIS A 81 9.99 -4.45 9.62
C HIS A 81 9.87 -5.45 10.78
N ALA A 82 10.98 -6.03 11.24
CA ALA A 82 10.95 -6.91 12.41
C ALA A 82 10.45 -6.21 13.67
N THR A 83 10.98 -5.01 13.94
CA THR A 83 10.67 -4.23 15.14
C THR A 83 9.35 -3.46 15.06
N LYS A 84 8.83 -3.20 13.85
CA LYS A 84 7.57 -2.47 13.66
C LYS A 84 6.37 -3.38 13.39
N ASP A 85 6.53 -4.39 12.54
CA ASP A 85 5.41 -5.11 11.97
C ASP A 85 5.43 -6.58 12.38
N TYR A 86 6.53 -7.29 12.16
CA TYR A 86 6.54 -8.75 12.30
C TYR A 86 6.32 -9.20 13.73
N TYR A 87 6.97 -8.55 14.69
CA TYR A 87 6.77 -8.83 16.11
C TYR A 87 5.35 -8.47 16.56
N ASP A 88 4.91 -7.23 16.30
CA ASP A 88 3.60 -6.73 16.74
C ASP A 88 2.45 -7.59 16.21
N MET A 89 2.53 -8.08 14.97
CA MET A 89 1.51 -8.96 14.40
C MET A 89 1.39 -10.30 15.12
N ALA A 90 2.51 -10.89 15.56
CA ALA A 90 2.51 -12.14 16.30
C ALA A 90 2.11 -11.93 17.77
N ALA A 91 2.67 -10.91 18.41
CA ALA A 91 2.40 -10.56 19.81
C ALA A 91 0.92 -10.21 20.05
N MET A 92 0.27 -9.52 19.10
CA MET A 92 -1.15 -9.18 19.20
C MET A 92 -2.05 -10.41 19.40
N LEU A 93 -1.67 -11.60 18.93
CA LEU A 93 -2.49 -12.80 19.09
C LEU A 93 -2.57 -13.32 20.52
N GLU A 94 -1.66 -12.90 21.41
CA GLU A 94 -1.74 -13.25 22.84
C GLU A 94 -3.05 -12.77 23.46
N ASP A 95 -3.56 -11.62 23.02
CA ASP A 95 -4.84 -11.05 23.46
C ASP A 95 -6.07 -11.76 22.84
N TYR A 96 -5.88 -12.58 21.81
CA TYR A 96 -6.96 -13.24 21.05
C TYR A 96 -6.73 -14.76 20.89
N PRO A 97 -6.77 -15.55 21.98
CA PRO A 97 -6.39 -16.99 21.95
C PRO A 97 -7.27 -17.87 21.04
N ASN A 98 -8.49 -17.40 20.74
CA ASN A 98 -9.44 -18.08 19.85
C ASN A 98 -9.19 -17.79 18.36
N VAL A 99 -8.42 -16.75 18.03
CA VAL A 99 -8.04 -16.44 16.64
C VAL A 99 -6.85 -17.32 16.26
N LYS A 100 -6.93 -17.96 15.08
CA LYS A 100 -5.83 -18.77 14.53
C LYS A 100 -5.24 -18.05 13.32
N ALA A 101 -3.92 -17.92 13.32
CA ALA A 101 -3.18 -17.39 12.19
C ALA A 101 -1.90 -18.20 11.97
N THR A 102 -1.48 -18.29 10.71
CA THR A 102 -0.25 -18.93 10.29
C THR A 102 0.75 -17.87 9.84
N PHE A 103 1.97 -17.91 10.39
CA PHE A 103 3.07 -17.05 9.95
C PHE A 103 4.06 -17.87 9.13
N ASN A 104 4.26 -17.47 7.89
CA ASN A 104 5.28 -18.03 7.02
C ASN A 104 6.42 -17.04 6.88
N LEU A 105 7.61 -17.42 7.33
CA LEU A 105 8.84 -16.63 7.21
C LEU A 105 9.72 -17.23 6.11
N THR A 106 10.16 -16.43 5.15
CA THR A 106 11.06 -16.93 4.10
C THR A 106 12.44 -17.28 4.68
N PRO A 107 13.16 -18.32 4.18
CA PRO A 107 14.48 -18.69 4.70
C PRO A 107 15.50 -17.54 4.67
N VAL A 108 15.46 -16.71 3.62
CA VAL A 108 16.35 -15.54 3.49
C VAL A 108 16.04 -14.45 4.51
N LEU A 109 14.79 -14.31 4.96
CA LEU A 109 14.44 -13.42 6.06
C LEU A 109 15.00 -13.97 7.37
N LEU A 110 14.83 -15.26 7.65
CA LEU A 110 15.30 -15.89 8.87
C LEU A 110 16.82 -15.76 9.03
N GLN A 111 17.60 -16.04 7.98
CA GLN A 111 19.06 -15.88 7.99
C GLN A 111 19.51 -14.46 8.34
N GLN A 112 18.80 -13.44 7.84
CA GLN A 112 19.14 -12.05 8.12
C GLN A 112 18.71 -11.62 9.53
N LEU A 113 17.63 -12.21 10.08
CA LEU A 113 17.24 -12.01 11.47
C LEU A 113 18.26 -12.63 12.43
N GLU A 114 18.71 -13.86 12.16
CA GLU A 114 19.77 -14.54 12.91
C GLU A 114 21.07 -13.72 12.88
N ALA A 115 21.46 -13.19 11.72
CA ALA A 115 22.63 -12.32 11.63
C ALA A 115 22.51 -11.05 12.50
N LEU A 116 21.32 -10.44 12.55
CA LEU A 116 21.05 -9.29 13.43
C LEU A 116 21.10 -9.69 14.92
N GLU A 117 20.58 -10.87 15.26
CA GLU A 117 20.65 -11.45 16.61
C GLU A 117 22.11 -11.69 17.04
N ASP A 118 22.96 -12.17 16.12
CA ASP A 118 24.40 -12.36 16.31
C ASP A 118 25.21 -11.04 16.37
N GLY A 119 24.53 -9.89 16.29
CA GLY A 119 25.11 -8.57 16.48
C GLY A 119 25.50 -7.84 15.19
N THR A 120 25.18 -8.40 14.01
CA THR A 120 25.28 -7.67 12.75
C THR A 120 24.35 -6.45 12.80
N ARG A 121 24.76 -5.35 12.18
CA ARG A 121 23.96 -4.11 12.13
C ARG A 121 23.66 -3.73 10.70
N ASP A 122 22.75 -2.78 10.53
CA ASP A 122 22.57 -2.06 9.28
C ASP A 122 23.19 -0.65 9.33
N LEU A 123 23.49 -0.09 8.16
CA LEU A 123 24.10 1.23 8.07
C LEU A 123 23.26 2.32 8.76
N TYR A 124 21.93 2.25 8.71
CA TYR A 124 21.08 3.28 9.33
C TYR A 124 21.16 3.20 10.86
N TRP A 125 21.26 1.99 11.43
CA TRP A 125 21.54 1.78 12.84
C TRP A 125 22.87 2.42 13.23
N VAL A 126 23.97 2.09 12.56
CA VAL A 126 25.29 2.66 12.86
C VAL A 126 25.29 4.20 12.84
N HIS A 127 24.61 4.80 11.86
CA HIS A 127 24.54 6.25 11.74
C HIS A 127 23.63 6.91 12.78
N THR A 128 22.55 6.24 13.21
CA THR A 128 21.64 6.77 14.24
C THR A 128 22.21 6.71 15.65
N GLU A 129 23.12 5.78 15.95
CA GLU A 129 23.82 5.72 17.24
C GLU A 129 24.99 6.70 17.34
N THR A 130 25.48 7.22 16.21
CA THR A 130 26.58 8.18 16.22
C THR A 130 26.10 9.55 16.68
N ALA A 131 26.68 10.07 17.77
CA ALA A 131 26.37 11.41 18.27
C ALA A 131 26.53 12.47 17.17
N ALA A 132 25.58 13.41 17.07
CA ALA A 132 25.51 14.36 15.95
C ALA A 132 26.78 15.21 15.79
N ASN A 133 27.42 15.58 16.90
CA ASN A 133 28.68 16.34 16.91
C ASN A 133 29.92 15.53 16.51
N ARG A 134 29.78 14.20 16.41
CA ARG A 134 30.84 13.26 16.01
C ARG A 134 30.67 12.70 14.59
N LEU A 135 29.59 13.05 13.90
CA LEU A 135 29.36 12.60 12.53
C LEU A 135 30.42 13.18 11.59
N SER A 136 31.06 12.31 10.82
CA SER A 136 31.94 12.71 9.72
C SER A 136 31.15 13.36 8.58
N GLY A 137 31.83 14.03 7.65
CA GLY A 137 31.18 14.59 6.46
C GLY A 137 30.44 13.53 5.62
N THR A 138 31.04 12.35 5.46
CA THR A 138 30.42 11.24 4.71
C THR A 138 29.20 10.67 5.41
N GLN A 139 29.23 10.56 6.74
CA GLN A 139 28.08 10.10 7.53
C GLN A 139 26.93 11.12 7.48
N LYS A 140 27.23 12.42 7.56
CA LYS A 140 26.22 13.48 7.39
C LYS A 140 25.57 13.40 6.01
N GLN A 141 26.37 13.21 4.96
CA GLN A 141 25.86 13.06 3.61
C GLN A 141 24.94 11.84 3.49
N PHE A 142 25.34 10.68 4.02
CA PHE A 142 24.51 9.47 4.03
C PHE A 142 23.15 9.72 4.69
N ILE A 143 23.12 10.38 5.85
CA ILE A 143 21.88 10.68 6.57
C ILE A 143 20.97 11.56 5.72
N VAL A 144 21.50 12.68 5.20
CA VAL A 144 20.74 13.63 4.39
C VAL A 144 20.20 12.99 3.11
N GLU A 145 20.93 12.07 2.49
CA GLU A 145 20.47 11.37 1.30
C GLU A 145 19.41 10.30 1.59
N ARG A 146 19.59 9.52 2.66
CA ARG A 146 18.86 8.25 2.84
C ARG A 146 17.73 8.30 3.85
N PHE A 147 17.73 9.26 4.78
CA PHE A 147 16.74 9.26 5.87
C PHE A 147 15.38 9.80 5.44
N PHE A 148 15.25 10.22 4.19
CA PHE A 148 14.00 10.65 3.57
C PHE A 148 13.52 9.65 2.51
N ASP A 149 14.03 8.41 2.51
CA ASP A 149 13.60 7.29 1.65
C ASP A 149 12.23 6.75 2.07
N THR A 150 11.24 7.64 2.07
CA THR A 150 9.84 7.33 2.38
C THR A 150 8.91 8.14 1.50
N ASN A 151 7.65 7.74 1.45
CA ASN A 151 6.64 8.40 0.63
C ASN A 151 6.47 9.86 1.07
N ARG A 152 6.59 10.80 0.13
CA ARG A 152 6.46 12.25 0.37
C ARG A 152 5.14 12.63 1.04
N LYS A 153 4.05 11.89 0.78
CA LYS A 153 2.76 12.10 1.45
C LYS A 153 2.82 11.82 2.95
N ILE A 154 3.67 10.88 3.39
CA ILE A 154 3.86 10.60 4.82
C ILE A 154 4.65 11.73 5.47
N ILE A 155 5.71 12.21 4.82
CA ILE A 155 6.52 13.34 5.30
C ILE A 155 5.66 14.59 5.48
N ALA A 156 4.85 14.92 4.48
CA ALA A 156 4.01 16.11 4.46
C ALA A 156 2.96 16.17 5.61
N ARG A 157 2.67 15.03 6.27
CA ARG A 157 1.78 15.00 7.44
C ARG A 157 2.41 15.61 8.69
N PHE A 158 3.73 15.76 8.72
CA PHE A 158 4.48 16.22 9.89
C PHE A 158 5.24 17.51 9.55
N PRO A 159 4.81 18.69 10.04
CA PRO A 159 5.39 19.98 9.64
C PRO A 159 6.90 20.05 9.82
N ARG A 160 7.42 19.57 10.95
CA ARG A 160 8.86 19.55 11.21
C ARG A 160 9.61 18.61 10.27
N TYR A 161 9.02 17.47 9.88
CA TYR A 161 9.67 16.55 8.96
C TYR A 161 9.72 17.13 7.55
N GLN A 162 8.67 17.83 7.12
CA GLN A 162 8.65 18.58 5.87
C GLN A 162 9.71 19.70 5.85
N GLU A 163 9.88 20.42 6.96
CA GLU A 163 10.93 21.44 7.09
C GLU A 163 12.32 20.83 6.91
N LEU A 164 12.60 19.69 7.54
CA LEU A 164 13.87 18.98 7.40
C LEU A 164 14.09 18.48 5.96
N LEU A 165 13.03 18.03 5.28
CA LEU A 165 13.12 17.67 3.85
C LEU A 165 13.42 18.89 2.97
N ASN A 166 12.89 20.06 3.31
CA ASN A 166 13.21 21.29 2.58
C ASN A 166 14.70 21.68 2.76
N LEU A 167 15.26 21.51 3.96
CA LEU A 167 16.69 21.68 4.20
C LEU A 167 17.52 20.63 3.46
N GLN A 168 17.05 19.39 3.37
CA GLN A 168 17.70 18.31 2.61
C GLN A 168 17.95 18.70 1.16
N SER A 169 17.00 19.38 0.52
CA SER A 169 17.13 19.86 -0.86
C SER A 169 18.24 20.91 -1.05
N GLN A 170 18.71 21.54 0.03
CA GLN A 170 19.79 22.53 0.05
C GLN A 170 21.15 21.91 0.41
N GLY A 171 21.21 20.60 0.68
CA GLY A 171 22.43 19.85 1.00
C GLY A 171 22.85 19.91 2.48
N VAL A 172 23.93 19.21 2.81
CA VAL A 172 24.41 19.03 4.21
C VAL A 172 24.67 20.36 4.93
N GLY A 173 25.13 21.39 4.21
CA GLY A 173 25.41 22.71 4.79
C GLY A 173 24.20 23.37 5.45
N ALA A 174 22.98 23.08 4.97
CA ALA A 174 21.74 23.64 5.50
C ALA A 174 21.35 23.12 6.90
N PHE A 175 22.01 22.06 7.38
CA PHE A 175 21.80 21.48 8.71
C PHE A 175 22.81 21.96 9.75
N SER A 176 23.67 22.92 9.40
CA SER A 176 24.68 23.46 10.32
C SER A 176 24.16 24.75 10.98
N THR A 177 23.91 24.70 12.29
CA THR A 177 23.65 25.86 13.17
C THR A 177 24.76 26.01 14.19
#